data_AF-A0A4Q2YMP2-F1
#
_entry.id   AF-A0A4Q2YMP2-F1
#
_cell.length_a   1.000
_cell.length_b   1.000
_cell.length_c   1.000
_cell.angle_alpha   90.00
_cell.angle_beta   90.00
_cell.angle_gamma   90.00
#
_symmetry.space_group_name_H-M   'P 1'
#
loop_
_entity.id
_entity.type
_entity.pdbx_description
1 polymer ?
#
loop_
_entity_poly.entity_id
_entity_poly.type
_entity_poly.pdbx_seq_one_letter_code
_entity_poly.pdbx_strand_id
1 'polypeptide(L)'
;MSGIRYRPDAMNPHDHPTALQDLQDSIYEERVGRARGMSPEERLDSVFELSDFQLQMMLAGALCRLDTEDEAEGWAEVRRGLARLDMARDSGFYAEHRKSA
;
A
#
# COMPACT_ATOMS: atom_id res chain seq x y z
N MET A 1 -3.90 12.52 -16.95
CA MET A 1 -3.34 13.00 -15.67
C MET A 1 -4.33 13.96 -15.03
N SER A 2 -5.21 13.46 -14.16
CA SER A 2 -6.15 14.31 -13.41
C SER A 2 -5.48 14.68 -12.09
N GLY A 3 -4.94 15.90 -12.02
CA GLY A 3 -4.34 16.43 -10.81
C GLY A 3 -5.38 16.57 -9.70
N ILE A 4 -5.03 16.12 -8.50
CA ILE A 4 -5.77 16.43 -7.28
C ILE A 4 -5.74 17.97 -7.16
N ARG A 5 -6.85 18.63 -7.51
CA ARG A 5 -6.99 20.07 -7.30
C ARG A 5 -7.09 20.29 -5.80
N TYR A 6 -6.07 20.91 -5.22
CA TYR A 6 -6.15 21.48 -3.87
C TYR A 6 -7.34 22.45 -3.83
N ARG A 7 -8.38 22.13 -3.05
CA ARG A 7 -9.45 23.07 -2.71
C ARG A 7 -8.93 23.96 -1.58
N PRO A 8 -8.74 25.28 -1.79
CA PRO A 8 -8.23 26.18 -0.76
C PRO A 8 -9.16 26.30 0.45
N ASP A 9 -10.44 25.96 0.26
CA ASP A 9 -11.49 26.00 1.29
C ASP A 9 -11.73 24.63 1.94
N ALA A 10 -10.77 23.70 1.85
CA ALA A 10 -10.85 22.44 2.57
C ALA A 10 -10.73 22.72 4.08
N MET A 11 -11.87 22.99 4.69
CA MET A 11 -12.11 23.07 6.13
C MET A 11 -11.24 22.03 6.83
N ASN A 12 -10.45 22.48 7.80
CA ASN A 12 -9.60 21.59 8.58
C ASN A 12 -10.49 20.49 9.18
N PRO A 13 -10.21 19.19 8.90
CA PRO A 13 -11.06 18.09 9.32
C PRO A 13 -11.17 17.92 10.85
N HIS A 14 -10.39 18.69 11.62
CA HIS A 14 -10.49 18.80 13.07
C HIS A 14 -11.55 19.79 13.57
N ASP A 15 -12.07 20.67 12.70
CA ASP A 15 -13.02 21.74 13.07
C ASP A 15 -14.49 21.36 12.83
N HIS A 16 -14.76 20.19 12.23
CA HIS A 16 -16.10 19.70 11.94
C HIS A 16 -16.30 18.28 12.48
N PRO A 17 -17.36 18.03 13.29
CA PRO A 17 -17.56 16.75 13.96
C PRO A 17 -17.74 15.56 13.00
N THR A 18 -18.10 15.82 11.73
CA THR A 18 -18.30 14.79 10.70
C THR A 18 -17.16 14.69 9.69
N ALA A 19 -16.18 15.60 9.67
CA ALA A 19 -15.22 15.67 8.56
C ALA A 19 -14.36 14.40 8.39
N LEU A 20 -14.05 13.71 9.48
CA LEU A 20 -13.39 12.39 9.42
C LEU A 20 -14.32 11.31 8.85
N GLN A 21 -15.60 11.34 9.21
CA GLN A 21 -16.60 10.42 8.69
C GLN A 21 -16.85 10.67 7.20
N ASP A 22 -17.02 11.93 6.80
CA ASP A 22 -17.21 12.34 5.41
C ASP A 22 -16.01 11.94 4.54
N LEU A 23 -14.79 12.05 5.08
CA LEU A 23 -13.58 11.56 4.43
C LEU A 23 -13.59 10.02 4.31
N GLN A 24 -13.94 9.29 5.37
CA GLN A 24 -14.02 7.83 5.33
C GLN A 24 -15.07 7.34 4.32
N ASP A 25 -16.24 7.97 4.28
CA ASP A 25 -17.32 7.62 3.36
C ASP A 25 -16.91 7.91 1.91
N SER A 26 -16.24 9.04 1.66
CA SER A 26 -15.72 9.35 0.32
C SER A 26 -14.69 8.32 -0.17
N ILE A 27 -13.80 7.86 0.72
CA ILE A 27 -12.81 6.82 0.41
C ILE A 27 -13.52 5.47 0.18
N TYR A 28 -14.54 5.16 0.96
CA TYR A 28 -15.33 3.95 0.80
C TYR A 28 -16.06 3.94 -0.53
N GLU A 29 -16.78 5.01 -0.87
CA GLU A 29 -17.50 5.13 -2.14
C GLU A 29 -16.56 5.01 -3.33
N GLU A 30 -15.43 5.73 -3.30
CA GLU A 30 -14.44 5.69 -4.37
C GLU A 30 -13.83 4.29 -4.52
N ARG A 31 -13.33 3.69 -3.45
CA ARG A 31 -12.54 2.46 -3.54
C ARG A 31 -13.41 1.21 -3.60
N VAL A 32 -14.41 1.11 -2.74
CA VAL A 32 -15.30 -0.07 -2.65
C VAL A 32 -16.33 -0.04 -3.76
N GLY A 33 -16.89 1.13 -4.07
CA GLY A 33 -17.82 1.30 -5.19
C GLY A 33 -17.16 0.92 -6.52
N ARG A 34 -15.95 1.43 -6.78
CA ARG A 34 -15.17 1.06 -7.97
C ARG A 34 -14.86 -0.44 -8.02
N ALA A 35 -14.37 -1.03 -6.93
CA ALA A 35 -14.04 -2.46 -6.89
C ALA A 35 -15.25 -3.38 -7.13
N ARG A 36 -16.45 -2.96 -6.72
CA ARG A 36 -17.72 -3.68 -6.97
C ARG A 36 -18.19 -3.58 -8.42
N GLY A 37 -17.88 -2.49 -9.12
CA GLY A 37 -18.25 -2.27 -10.52
C GLY A 37 -17.28 -2.86 -11.54
N MET A 38 -16.09 -3.28 -11.11
CA MET A 38 -15.08 -3.89 -12.00
C MET A 38 -15.49 -5.27 -12.49
N SER A 39 -15.25 -5.51 -13.78
CA SER A 39 -15.17 -6.84 -14.37
C SER A 39 -14.00 -7.66 -13.77
N PRO A 40 -14.01 -9.00 -13.93
CA PRO A 40 -12.89 -9.84 -13.50
C PRO A 40 -11.54 -9.41 -14.10
N GLU A 41 -11.51 -9.02 -15.37
CA GLU A 41 -10.32 -8.57 -16.09
C GLU A 41 -9.79 -7.25 -15.50
N GLU A 42 -10.65 -6.25 -15.31
CA GLU A 42 -10.26 -4.97 -14.71
C GLU A 42 -9.76 -5.14 -13.26
N ARG A 43 -10.35 -6.10 -12.53
CA ARG A 43 -9.90 -6.44 -11.17
C ARG A 43 -8.51 -7.08 -11.20
N LEU A 44 -8.24 -7.96 -12.16
CA LEU A 44 -6.92 -8.58 -12.32
C LEU A 44 -5.86 -7.53 -12.67
N ASP A 45 -6.14 -6.63 -13.61
CA ASP A 45 -5.24 -5.55 -13.99
C ASP A 45 -4.94 -4.63 -12.80
N SER A 46 -5.97 -4.28 -12.03
CA SER A 46 -5.81 -3.47 -10.81
C SER A 46 -4.91 -4.13 -9.76
N VAL A 47 -4.96 -5.46 -9.65
CA VAL A 47 -4.08 -6.21 -8.74
C VAL A 47 -2.63 -6.16 -9.21
N PHE A 48 -2.38 -6.25 -10.52
CA PHE A 48 -1.04 -6.11 -11.07
C PHE A 48 -0.49 -4.70 -10.87
N GLU A 49 -1.28 -3.65 -11.12
CA GLU A 49 -0.89 -2.27 -10.87
C GLU A 49 -0.53 -2.03 -9.39
N LEU A 50 -1.35 -2.53 -8.47
CA LEU A 50 -1.09 -2.42 -7.03
C LEU A 50 0.20 -3.15 -6.63
N SER A 51 0.42 -4.34 -7.20
CA SER A 51 1.60 -5.16 -6.91
C SER A 51 2.86 -4.49 -7.45
N ASP A 52 2.82 -3.96 -8.67
CA ASP A 52 3.95 -3.25 -9.26
C ASP A 52 4.33 -2.01 -8.44
N PHE A 53 3.33 -1.18 -8.09
CA PHE A 53 3.56 -0.01 -7.23
C PHE A 53 4.24 -0.39 -5.90
N GLN A 54 3.78 -1.46 -5.25
CA GLN A 54 4.38 -1.94 -4.00
C GLN A 54 5.82 -2.42 -4.19
N LEU A 55 6.08 -3.18 -5.25
CA LEU A 55 7.43 -3.65 -5.59
C LEU A 55 8.37 -2.47 -5.87
N GLN A 56 7.91 -1.43 -6.55
CA GLN A 56 8.68 -0.21 -6.81
C GLN A 56 8.99 0.56 -5.52
N MET A 57 8.02 0.66 -4.60
CA MET A 57 8.26 1.28 -3.28
C MET A 57 9.30 0.50 -2.46
N MET A 58 9.30 -0.84 -2.55
CA MET A 58 10.31 -1.67 -1.90
C MET A 58 11.70 -1.43 -2.50
N LEU A 59 11.81 -1.35 -3.83
CA LEU A 59 13.06 -1.03 -4.52
C LEU A 59 13.59 0.34 -4.11
N ALA A 60 12.73 1.37 -4.15
CA ALA A 60 13.10 2.74 -3.76
C ALA A 60 13.64 2.80 -2.32
N GLY A 61 13.00 2.09 -1.39
CA GLY A 61 13.49 1.99 -0.01
C GLY A 61 14.83 1.25 0.11
N ALA A 62 15.06 0.22 -0.72
CA ALA A 62 16.33 -0.50 -0.75
C ALA A 62 17.48 0.36 -1.30
N LEU A 63 17.26 1.05 -2.43
CA LEU A 63 18.22 1.98 -3.04
C LEU A 63 18.60 3.10 -2.07
N CYS A 64 17.59 3.72 -1.44
CA CYS A 64 17.81 4.77 -0.44
C CYS A 64 18.64 4.29 0.75
N ARG A 65 18.39 3.07 1.25
CA ARG A 65 19.15 2.53 2.38
C ARG A 65 20.59 2.17 2.03
N LEU A 66 20.82 1.70 0.80
CA LEU A 66 22.15 1.34 0.32
C LEU A 66 22.95 2.54 -0.19
N ASP A 67 22.31 3.71 -0.32
CA ASP A 67 22.89 4.91 -0.93
C ASP A 67 23.47 4.61 -2.33
N THR A 68 22.67 3.92 -3.15
CA THR A 68 23.05 3.47 -4.50
C THR A 68 21.92 3.73 -5.49
N GLU A 69 22.28 3.87 -6.76
CA GLU A 69 21.35 3.95 -7.89
C GLU A 69 21.32 2.63 -8.70
N ASP A 70 22.13 1.63 -8.32
CA ASP A 70 22.14 0.32 -8.99
C ASP A 70 20.89 -0.49 -8.63
N GLU A 71 19.95 -0.57 -9.57
CA GLU A 71 18.71 -1.34 -9.43
C GLU A 71 18.96 -2.83 -9.17
N ALA A 72 20.01 -3.43 -9.75
CA ALA A 72 20.30 -4.84 -9.55
C ALA A 72 20.70 -5.11 -8.09
N GLU A 73 21.47 -4.19 -7.49
CA GLU A 73 21.84 -4.21 -6.09
C GLU A 73 20.63 -3.96 -5.18
N GLY A 74 19.79 -2.97 -5.53
CA GLY A 74 18.54 -2.68 -4.83
C GLY A 74 17.61 -3.90 -4.78
N TRP A 75 17.38 -4.56 -5.92
CA TRP A 75 16.57 -5.77 -5.98
C TRP A 75 17.18 -6.95 -5.21
N ALA A 76 18.51 -7.07 -5.18
CA ALA A 76 19.18 -8.09 -4.36
C ALA A 76 18.91 -7.88 -2.86
N GLU A 77 18.88 -6.63 -2.40
CA GLU A 77 18.55 -6.31 -1.02
C GLU A 77 17.06 -6.48 -0.71
N VAL A 78 16.16 -6.16 -1.64
CA VAL A 78 14.73 -6.49 -1.49
C VAL A 78 14.54 -7.99 -1.28
N ARG A 79 15.17 -8.83 -2.11
CA ARG A 79 15.12 -10.30 -1.96
C ARG A 79 15.68 -10.75 -0.61
N ARG A 80 16.78 -10.16 -0.14
CA ARG A 80 17.35 -10.46 1.19
C ARG A 80 16.37 -10.08 2.31
N GLY A 81 15.66 -8.97 2.19
CA GLY A 81 14.61 -8.56 3.11
C GLY A 81 13.47 -9.57 3.18
N LEU A 82 12.94 -9.99 2.03
CA LEU A 82 11.87 -10.98 1.95
C LEU A 82 12.28 -12.34 2.53
N ALA A 83 13.48 -12.83 2.22
CA ALA A 83 13.98 -14.07 2.78
C ALA A 83 14.07 -14.04 4.31
N ARG A 84 14.45 -12.90 4.90
CA ARG A 84 14.42 -12.72 6.37
C ARG A 84 13.02 -12.79 6.93
N LEU A 85 12.03 -12.22 6.24
CA LEU A 85 10.63 -12.30 6.66
C LEU A 85 10.09 -13.74 6.60
N ASP A 86 10.44 -14.49 5.54
CA ASP A 86 10.08 -15.91 5.44
C ASP A 86 10.70 -16.73 6.58
N MET A 87 11.99 -16.54 6.86
CA MET A 87 12.65 -17.20 7.99
C MET A 87 12.02 -16.85 9.35
N ALA A 88 11.66 -15.59 9.54
CA ALA A 88 11.03 -15.12 10.78
C ALA A 88 9.59 -15.66 10.93
N ARG A 89 8.85 -15.84 9.83
CA ARG A 89 7.57 -16.54 9.80
C ARG A 89 7.75 -18.02 10.17
N ASP A 90 8.66 -18.70 9.49
CA ASP A 90 8.86 -20.15 9.63
C ASP A 90 9.43 -20.53 11.01
N SER A 91 10.15 -19.62 11.65
CA SER A 91 10.66 -19.79 13.03
C SER A 91 9.63 -19.49 14.12
N GLY A 92 8.42 -19.05 13.77
CA GLY A 92 7.37 -18.69 14.74
C GLY A 92 7.71 -17.45 15.57
N PHE A 93 8.68 -16.64 15.12
CA PHE A 93 9.19 -15.49 15.87
C PHE A 93 8.18 -14.33 15.90
N TYR A 94 7.34 -14.22 14.87
CA TYR A 94 6.17 -13.37 14.91
C TYR A 94 5.03 -14.15 15.56
N ALA A 95 4.57 -13.67 16.71
CA ALA A 95 3.53 -14.29 17.50
C ALA A 95 2.34 -14.68 16.61
N GLU A 96 2.12 -15.98 16.45
CA GLU A 96 0.85 -16.49 15.98
C GLU A 96 -0.22 -15.89 16.90
N HIS A 97 -1.15 -15.10 16.33
CA HIS A 97 -2.47 -14.97 16.94
C HIS A 97 -3.11 -16.35 16.87
N ARG A 98 -2.74 -17.23 17.80
CA ARG A 98 -3.47 -18.43 18.13
C ARG A 98 -4.84 -17.94 18.56
N LYS A 99 -5.84 -18.05 17.69
CA LYS A 99 -7.24 -18.04 18.14
C LYS A 99 -7.36 -19.22 19.09
N SER A 100 -7.32 -18.92 20.39
CA SER A 100 -7.74 -19.86 21.41
C SER A 100 -9.20 -20.20 21.14
N ALA A 101 -9.44 -21.48 20.84
CA ALA A 101 -10.69 -22.25 20.85
C ALA A 101 -11.98 -21.55 20.39
#